data_AF-A0A518ERE9-F1
#
_entry.id   AF-A0A518ERE9-F1
#
_cell.length_a   1.000
_cell.length_b   1.000
_cell.length_c   1.000
_cell.angle_alpha   90.00
_cell.angle_beta   90.00
_cell.angle_gamma   90.00
#
_symmetry.space_group_name_H-M   'P 1'
#
loop_
_entity.id
_entity.type
_entity.pdbx_description
1 polymer ?
#
loop_
_entity_poly.entity_id
_entity_poly.type
_entity_poly.pdbx_seq_one_letter_code
_entity_poly.pdbx_strand_id
1 'polypeptide(L)'
;MNARGPFAVSTFPARRGQILARGLLFLPALALLGFTLWQRAEAPPVPQAHGGPTEPMRTGEVGSVDGWEARVTREGAAPLRLRLESLHPEAGRQAFDAAALARTLRRPAGGASVAADDRAEPWRLTVSVAARPGGASAEGPAVVDDLGAIRLDGLEPLVPGSIREARMASEEGVAGSAHDPLVSLFRFPQAPLREGEACDLIFWGAQPEGSVRAVVPGFGDVELMAKARAANRSSSSIARLDARGGRDLPDAPAAREGER
;
A
#
# COMPACT_ATOMS: atom_id res chain seq x y z
N MET A 1 4.29 -28.14 -87.98
CA MET A 1 5.68 -28.02 -88.48
C MET A 1 6.50 -27.31 -87.43
N ASN A 2 7.62 -27.93 -87.02
CA ASN A 2 8.89 -27.41 -86.46
C ASN A 2 8.85 -26.06 -85.71
N ALA A 3 9.45 -25.92 -84.51
CA ALA A 3 10.85 -26.23 -84.26
C ALA A 3 11.18 -26.37 -82.75
N ARG A 4 12.30 -27.07 -82.53
CA ARG A 4 12.97 -27.38 -81.25
C ARG A 4 13.81 -26.21 -80.71
N GLY A 5 13.90 -26.15 -79.38
CA GLY A 5 15.13 -25.87 -78.58
C GLY A 5 15.33 -24.44 -78.04
N PRO A 6 16.28 -24.18 -77.12
CA PRO A 6 17.07 -25.07 -76.24
C PRO A 6 17.07 -24.65 -74.74
N PHE A 7 17.79 -25.44 -73.95
CA PHE A 7 18.10 -25.36 -72.51
C PHE A 7 18.44 -23.97 -71.95
N ALA A 8 18.00 -23.71 -70.71
CA ALA A 8 18.72 -22.85 -69.77
C ALA A 8 18.72 -23.49 -68.37
N VAL A 9 19.90 -23.99 -68.00
CA VAL A 9 20.25 -24.46 -66.66
C VAL A 9 20.28 -23.23 -65.74
N SER A 10 19.35 -23.15 -64.78
CA SER A 10 19.44 -22.17 -63.69
C SER A 10 20.08 -22.83 -62.48
N THR A 11 21.34 -22.46 -62.26
CA THR A 11 22.11 -22.70 -61.05
C THR A 11 21.44 -22.04 -59.83
N PHE A 12 21.25 -22.79 -58.75
CA PHE A 12 20.82 -22.28 -57.45
C PHE A 12 21.97 -21.50 -56.79
N PRO A 13 21.82 -20.21 -56.44
CA PRO A 13 22.81 -19.52 -55.65
C PRO A 13 22.72 -19.94 -54.17
N ALA A 14 23.91 -20.14 -53.62
CA ALA A 14 24.21 -20.64 -52.30
C ALA A 14 23.59 -19.81 -51.16
N ARG A 15 23.11 -20.53 -50.13
CA ARG A 15 22.84 -20.03 -48.78
C ARG A 15 24.09 -19.35 -48.20
N ARG A 16 24.15 -18.01 -48.26
CA ARG A 16 25.05 -17.19 -47.43
C ARG A 16 24.26 -16.00 -46.89
N GLY A 17 23.50 -16.21 -45.82
CA GLY A 17 22.71 -15.13 -45.21
C GLY A 17 22.09 -15.43 -43.86
N GLN A 18 22.61 -16.40 -43.09
CA GLN A 18 21.97 -16.84 -41.84
C GLN A 18 22.82 -16.69 -40.57
N ILE A 19 23.95 -15.95 -40.63
CA ILE A 19 24.82 -15.76 -39.46
C ILE A 19 24.61 -14.39 -38.80
N LEU A 20 24.07 -13.38 -39.50
CA LEU A 20 23.88 -12.05 -38.92
C LEU A 20 22.63 -11.91 -38.01
N ALA A 21 21.66 -12.82 -38.10
CA ALA A 21 20.42 -12.73 -37.33
C ALA A 21 20.53 -13.21 -35.86
N ARG A 22 21.61 -13.88 -35.46
CA ARG A 22 21.79 -14.39 -34.09
C ARG A 22 22.49 -13.43 -33.13
N GLY A 23 23.13 -12.37 -33.63
CA GLY A 23 23.80 -11.36 -32.80
C GLY A 23 22.85 -10.35 -32.13
N LEU A 24 21.70 -10.06 -32.73
CA LEU A 24 20.77 -9.03 -32.23
C LEU A 24 19.99 -9.43 -30.97
N LEU A 25 19.94 -10.72 -30.62
CA LEU A 25 19.20 -11.19 -29.44
C LEU A 25 19.89 -10.87 -28.11
N PHE A 26 21.19 -10.58 -28.11
CA PHE A 26 21.95 -10.32 -26.87
C PHE A 26 22.02 -8.83 -26.48
N LEU A 27 21.67 -7.93 -27.40
CA LEU A 27 21.65 -6.49 -27.18
C LEU A 27 20.74 -6.04 -26.01
N PRO A 28 19.48 -6.52 -25.87
CA PRO A 28 18.64 -6.13 -24.75
C PRO A 28 19.15 -6.66 -23.40
N ALA A 29 19.75 -7.85 -23.36
CA ALA A 29 20.31 -8.43 -22.14
C ALA A 29 21.53 -7.64 -21.64
N LEU A 30 22.40 -7.20 -22.57
CA LEU A 30 23.55 -6.35 -22.24
C LEU A 30 23.12 -4.95 -21.77
N ALA A 31 22.09 -4.37 -22.38
CA ALA A 31 21.54 -3.08 -21.94
C ALA A 31 20.98 -3.18 -20.51
N LEU A 32 20.27 -4.27 -20.19
CA LEU A 32 19.70 -4.48 -18.86
C LEU A 32 20.79 -4.71 -17.81
N LEU A 33 21.83 -5.49 -18.15
CA LEU A 33 23.00 -5.67 -17.28
C LEU A 33 23.71 -4.33 -17.02
N GLY A 34 23.97 -3.54 -18.07
CA GLY A 34 24.59 -2.23 -17.95
C GLY A 34 23.78 -1.28 -17.07
N PHE A 35 22.45 -1.27 -17.24
CA PHE A 35 21.55 -0.47 -16.40
C PHE A 35 21.61 -0.88 -14.91
N THR A 36 21.60 -2.18 -14.61
CA THR A 36 21.70 -2.65 -13.21
C THR A 36 23.04 -2.32 -12.56
N LEU A 37 24.14 -2.38 -13.32
CA LEU A 37 25.46 -1.98 -12.83
C LEU A 37 25.57 -0.47 -12.61
N TRP A 38 24.97 0.33 -13.50
CA TRP A 38 24.90 1.78 -13.36
C TRP A 38 24.09 2.19 -12.12
N GLN A 39 22.92 1.59 -11.88
CA GLN A 39 22.15 1.84 -10.66
C GLN A 39 22.92 1.49 -9.39
N ARG A 40 23.78 0.47 -9.43
CA ARG A 40 24.62 0.09 -8.29
C ARG A 40 25.77 1.08 -8.07
N ALA A 41 26.28 1.71 -9.13
CA ALA A 41 27.35 2.69 -9.05
C ALA A 41 26.87 4.07 -8.54
N GLU A 42 25.63 4.44 -8.83
CA GLU A 42 25.02 5.68 -8.35
C GLU A 42 24.34 5.55 -6.98
N ALA A 43 24.24 4.34 -6.43
CA ALA A 43 23.77 4.16 -5.07
C ALA A 43 24.72 4.92 -4.11
N PRO A 44 24.20 5.86 -3.30
CA PRO A 44 25.02 6.60 -2.37
C PRO A 44 25.73 5.63 -1.42
N PRO A 45 26.98 5.94 -1.00
CA PRO A 45 27.75 5.06 -0.14
C PRO A 45 26.93 4.77 1.13
N VAL A 46 26.57 3.49 1.30
CA VAL A 46 25.93 3.01 2.52
C VAL A 46 26.85 3.39 3.68
N PRO A 47 26.40 4.22 4.64
CA PRO A 47 27.24 4.57 5.77
C PRO A 47 27.65 3.29 6.49
N GLN A 48 28.96 3.05 6.55
CA GLN A 48 29.51 1.92 7.29
C GLN A 48 29.16 2.11 8.76
N ALA A 49 28.21 1.30 9.25
CA ALA A 49 27.86 1.21 10.65
C ALA A 49 29.08 0.71 11.44
N HIS A 50 29.91 1.65 11.89
CA HIS A 50 30.87 1.41 12.94
C HIS A 50 30.07 1.21 14.23
N GLY A 51 29.87 -0.05 14.60
CA GLY A 51 29.25 -0.44 15.86
C GLY A 51 30.11 0.01 17.04
N GLY A 52 29.91 1.24 17.48
CA GLY A 52 30.18 1.64 18.85
C GLY A 52 29.08 1.11 19.79
N PRO A 53 29.36 0.93 21.09
CA PRO A 53 28.36 0.55 22.07
C PRO A 53 27.20 1.56 22.03
N THR A 54 26.03 1.06 21.69
CA THR A 54 24.80 1.84 21.50
C THR A 54 24.46 2.59 22.78
N GLU A 55 24.56 3.92 22.74
CA GLU A 55 23.94 4.76 23.77
C GLU A 55 22.45 4.40 23.86
N PRO A 56 21.88 4.30 25.08
CA PRO A 56 20.45 4.06 25.23
C PRO A 56 19.69 5.15 24.47
N MET A 57 18.93 4.74 23.45
CA MET A 57 18.08 5.61 22.65
C MET A 57 17.27 6.52 23.57
N ARG A 58 17.43 7.83 23.38
CA ARG A 58 16.53 8.83 23.96
C ARG A 58 15.10 8.46 23.60
N THR A 59 14.31 8.18 24.63
CA THR A 59 12.87 7.99 24.57
C THR A 59 12.26 9.33 24.12
N GLY A 60 12.08 9.53 22.82
CA GLY A 60 11.62 10.82 22.29
C GLY A 60 11.33 10.88 20.80
N GLU A 61 11.77 9.91 19.98
CA GLU A 61 11.21 9.77 18.64
C GLU A 61 9.83 9.14 18.75
N VAL A 62 8.81 9.99 18.62
CA VAL A 62 7.43 9.57 18.34
C VAL A 62 7.49 8.74 17.06
N GLY A 63 7.47 7.42 17.22
CA GLY A 63 7.47 6.51 16.08
C GLY A 63 6.31 6.88 15.14
N SER A 64 6.59 6.89 13.84
CA SER A 64 5.60 7.12 12.79
C SER A 64 4.32 6.32 13.10
N VAL A 65 3.18 7.02 13.16
CA VAL A 65 1.89 6.40 13.45
C VAL A 65 1.54 5.50 12.26
N ASP A 66 1.46 4.20 12.50
CA ASP A 66 1.16 3.18 11.47
C ASP A 66 -0.30 3.24 10.97
N GLY A 67 -1.11 4.17 11.49
CA GLY A 67 -2.50 4.43 11.10
C GLY A 67 -3.41 4.74 12.29
N TRP A 68 -4.70 4.96 12.00
CA TRP A 68 -5.75 5.22 12.98
C TRP A 68 -6.84 4.16 12.88
N GLU A 69 -7.45 3.79 14.00
CA GLU A 69 -8.53 2.80 14.03
C GLU A 69 -9.67 3.26 14.94
N ALA A 70 -10.90 2.99 14.52
CA ALA A 70 -12.08 3.04 15.37
C ALA A 70 -12.92 1.78 15.20
N ARG A 71 -13.64 1.43 16.26
CA ARG A 71 -14.72 0.44 16.22
C ARG A 71 -15.95 1.08 16.83
N VAL A 72 -17.05 1.03 16.10
CA VAL A 72 -18.29 1.64 16.51
C VAL A 72 -19.43 0.64 16.36
N THR A 73 -20.36 0.70 17.29
CA THR A 73 -21.54 -0.15 17.31
C THR A 73 -22.77 0.72 17.45
N ARG A 74 -23.82 0.41 16.69
CA ARG A 74 -25.14 1.04 16.81
C ARG A 74 -26.16 -0.04 17.12
N GLU A 75 -27.15 0.29 17.95
CA GLU A 75 -28.23 -0.64 18.28
C GLU A 75 -28.91 -1.15 17.00
N GLY A 76 -29.08 -2.47 16.88
CA GLY A 76 -29.67 -3.11 15.71
C GLY A 76 -28.75 -3.25 14.48
N ALA A 77 -27.59 -2.58 14.45
CA ALA A 77 -26.63 -2.68 13.34
C ALA A 77 -25.45 -3.60 13.68
N ALA A 78 -24.79 -4.14 12.65
CA ALA A 78 -23.53 -4.85 12.85
C ALA A 78 -22.38 -3.90 13.21
N PRO A 79 -21.36 -4.37 13.96
CA PRO A 79 -20.20 -3.55 14.31
C PRO A 79 -19.46 -3.04 13.08
N LEU A 80 -19.20 -1.73 13.05
CA LEU A 80 -18.41 -1.06 12.02
C LEU A 80 -16.97 -0.87 12.52
N ARG A 81 -16.00 -1.16 11.67
CA ARG A 81 -14.58 -0.90 11.90
C ARG A 81 -14.04 0.02 10.81
N LEU A 82 -13.42 1.12 11.25
CA LEU A 82 -12.74 2.09 10.41
C LEU A 82 -11.24 1.99 10.64
N ARG A 83 -10.45 1.94 9.57
CA ARG A 83 -9.00 1.96 9.63
C ARG A 83 -8.46 2.93 8.60
N LEU A 84 -7.78 3.97 9.05
CA LEU A 84 -7.09 4.94 8.21
C LEU A 84 -5.60 4.65 8.21
N GLU A 85 -4.98 4.56 7.05
CA GLU A 85 -3.56 4.27 6.90
C GLU A 85 -2.98 4.92 5.65
N SER A 86 -1.65 4.98 5.57
CA SER A 86 -0.98 5.34 4.32
C SER A 86 -1.30 4.29 3.25
N LEU A 87 -1.32 4.71 1.99
CA LEU A 87 -1.53 3.77 0.87
C LEU A 87 -0.41 2.72 0.81
N HIS A 88 0.82 3.15 1.14
CA HIS A 88 1.97 2.27 1.28
C HIS A 88 2.65 2.43 2.66
N PRO A 89 3.07 1.31 3.29
CA PRO A 89 3.78 1.36 4.57
C PRO A 89 5.21 1.90 4.42
N GLU A 90 5.80 1.79 3.21
CA GLU A 90 7.12 2.33 2.90
C GLU A 90 7.01 3.80 2.48
N ALA A 91 7.58 4.73 3.26
CA ALA A 91 7.52 6.17 3.01
C ALA A 91 7.98 6.58 1.59
N GLY A 92 9.02 5.93 1.06
CA GLY A 92 9.50 6.22 -0.30
C GLY A 92 8.50 5.85 -1.40
N ARG A 93 7.75 4.76 -1.24
CA ARG A 93 6.68 4.37 -2.17
C ARG A 93 5.47 5.26 -2.02
N GLN A 94 5.07 5.54 -0.77
CA GLN A 94 4.00 6.48 -0.45
C GLN A 94 4.24 7.85 -1.13
N ALA A 95 5.45 8.40 -1.02
CA ALA A 95 5.81 9.66 -1.68
C ALA A 95 5.79 9.57 -3.21
N PHE A 96 6.26 8.44 -3.78
CA PHE A 96 6.20 8.21 -5.23
C PHE A 96 4.75 8.16 -5.74
N ASP A 97 3.88 7.43 -5.05
CA ASP A 97 2.47 7.32 -5.41
C ASP A 97 1.72 8.63 -5.20
N ALA A 98 2.02 9.37 -4.13
CA ALA A 98 1.52 10.73 -3.93
C ALA A 98 1.90 11.63 -5.12
N ALA A 99 3.16 11.62 -5.55
CA ALA A 99 3.61 12.41 -6.68
C ALA A 99 3.00 11.96 -8.02
N ALA A 100 2.77 10.66 -8.22
CA ALA A 100 2.09 10.13 -9.39
C ALA A 100 0.61 10.57 -9.41
N LEU A 101 -0.11 10.39 -8.30
CA LEU A 101 -1.52 10.75 -8.17
C LEU A 101 -1.74 12.25 -8.26
N ALA A 102 -0.92 13.06 -7.60
CA ALA A 102 -1.02 14.51 -7.69
C ALA A 102 -0.89 15.01 -9.15
N ARG A 103 0.06 14.46 -9.92
CA ARG A 103 0.21 14.78 -11.35
C ARG A 103 -1.03 14.40 -12.15
N THR A 104 -1.54 13.19 -11.96
CA THR A 104 -2.74 12.72 -12.66
C THR A 104 -3.97 13.55 -12.32
N LEU A 105 -4.13 13.90 -11.05
CA LEU A 105 -5.27 14.67 -10.54
C LEU A 105 -5.10 16.17 -10.71
N ARG A 106 -3.97 16.63 -11.27
CA ARG A 106 -3.58 18.05 -11.35
C ARG A 106 -3.67 18.77 -10.01
N ARG A 107 -3.45 18.04 -8.93
CA ARG A 107 -3.36 18.60 -7.59
C ARG A 107 -1.93 19.10 -7.40
N PRO A 108 -1.74 20.15 -6.60
CA PRO A 108 -0.40 20.44 -6.11
C PRO A 108 0.05 19.20 -5.34
N ALA A 109 0.96 18.42 -5.94
CA ALA A 109 1.83 17.56 -5.15
C ALA A 109 2.47 18.51 -4.16
N GLY A 110 2.45 18.23 -2.86
CA GLY A 110 3.12 19.07 -1.86
C GLY A 110 4.50 19.46 -2.39
N GLY A 111 4.59 20.66 -2.96
CA GLY A 111 5.71 21.05 -3.79
C GLY A 111 6.92 21.22 -2.89
N ALA A 112 8.12 21.16 -3.45
CA ALA A 112 9.39 21.22 -2.76
C ALA A 112 9.67 22.48 -1.90
N SER A 113 8.65 23.30 -1.57
CA SER A 113 8.77 24.60 -0.91
C SER A 113 7.69 24.89 0.16
N VAL A 114 6.98 23.88 0.66
CA VAL A 114 6.27 24.00 1.95
C VAL A 114 7.03 23.14 2.95
N ALA A 115 7.12 23.58 4.21
CA ALA A 115 7.78 22.82 5.27
C ALA A 115 7.40 21.33 5.18
N ALA A 116 8.34 20.42 5.43
CA ALA A 116 8.18 18.99 5.17
C ALA A 116 6.90 18.38 5.78
N ASP A 117 6.34 19.02 6.80
CA ASP A 117 5.16 18.62 7.55
C ASP A 117 3.81 18.86 6.84
N ASP A 118 3.75 19.67 5.77
CA ASP A 118 2.47 20.06 5.13
C ASP A 118 2.26 19.42 3.74
N ARG A 119 2.88 18.26 3.51
CA ARG A 119 2.74 17.54 2.24
C ARG A 119 1.42 16.79 2.21
N ALA A 120 0.57 17.15 1.25
CA ALA A 120 -0.64 16.40 0.98
C ALA A 120 -0.32 15.05 0.33
N GLU A 121 -0.85 13.97 0.90
CA GLU A 121 -0.60 12.58 0.52
C GLU A 121 -1.91 11.78 0.42
N PRO A 122 -1.90 10.64 -0.29
CA PRO A 122 -3.04 9.74 -0.36
C PRO A 122 -3.14 8.86 0.89
N TRP A 123 -4.33 8.82 1.48
CA TRP A 123 -4.65 8.01 2.66
C TRP A 123 -5.75 7.00 2.30
N ARG A 124 -5.60 5.76 2.77
CA ARG A 124 -6.61 4.70 2.61
C ARG A 124 -7.43 4.59 3.89
N LEU A 125 -8.73 4.80 3.77
CA LEU A 125 -9.72 4.45 4.78
C LEU A 125 -10.39 3.13 4.41
N THR A 126 -10.06 2.07 5.13
CA THR A 126 -10.81 0.81 5.07
C THR A 126 -12.01 0.87 6.01
N VAL A 127 -13.19 0.70 5.45
CA VAL A 127 -14.48 0.60 6.14
C VAL A 127 -14.91 -0.85 6.08
N SER A 128 -15.10 -1.51 7.21
CA SER A 128 -15.48 -2.93 7.27
C SER A 128 -16.59 -3.17 8.27
N VAL A 129 -17.53 -4.04 7.91
CA VAL A 129 -18.66 -4.40 8.76
C VAL A 129 -18.47 -5.84 9.22
N ALA A 130 -18.43 -6.06 10.52
CA ALA A 130 -18.26 -7.40 11.08
C ALA A 130 -19.47 -8.28 10.72
N ALA A 131 -19.22 -9.51 10.29
CA ALA A 131 -20.28 -10.50 10.13
C ALA A 131 -20.85 -10.90 11.50
N ARG A 132 -22.18 -10.95 11.63
CA ARG A 132 -22.81 -11.46 12.85
C ARG A 132 -22.57 -12.97 12.96
N PRO A 133 -22.12 -13.50 14.11
CA PRO A 133 -21.94 -14.94 14.29
C PRO A 133 -23.27 -15.67 14.06
N GLY A 134 -23.29 -16.61 13.12
CA GLY A 134 -24.48 -17.41 12.77
C GLY A 134 -25.39 -16.83 11.68
N GLY A 135 -25.09 -15.64 11.13
CA GLY A 135 -25.86 -15.05 10.04
C GLY A 135 -25.22 -15.30 8.68
N ALA A 136 -25.78 -16.21 7.87
CA ALA A 136 -25.53 -16.21 6.44
C ALA A 136 -26.51 -15.24 5.80
N SER A 137 -26.14 -13.97 5.62
CA SER A 137 -26.85 -13.18 4.61
C SER A 137 -26.07 -11.95 4.14
N ALA A 138 -25.53 -12.05 2.93
CA ALA A 138 -25.20 -10.91 2.08
C ALA A 138 -26.46 -10.13 1.64
N GLU A 139 -27.67 -10.59 1.98
CA GLU A 139 -28.93 -9.93 1.62
C GLU A 139 -29.52 -9.06 2.75
N GLY A 140 -28.85 -8.97 3.89
CA GLY A 140 -29.25 -8.08 4.99
C GLY A 140 -29.32 -6.59 4.59
N PRO A 141 -29.98 -5.75 5.39
CA PRO A 141 -30.00 -4.31 5.15
C PRO A 141 -28.57 -3.77 5.14
N ALA A 142 -28.36 -2.74 4.31
CA ALA A 142 -27.13 -1.99 4.32
C ALA A 142 -26.85 -1.41 5.70
N VAL A 143 -25.60 -1.49 6.12
CA VAL A 143 -25.12 -0.89 7.37
C VAL A 143 -24.63 0.54 7.11
N VAL A 144 -24.06 0.79 5.93
CA VAL A 144 -23.71 2.14 5.46
C VAL A 144 -24.31 2.32 4.07
N ASP A 145 -25.33 3.17 3.95
CA ASP A 145 -26.09 3.37 2.71
C ASP A 145 -25.33 4.19 1.67
N ASP A 146 -24.50 5.14 2.11
CA ASP A 146 -23.76 6.05 1.24
C ASP A 146 -22.31 6.20 1.71
N LEU A 147 -21.41 5.38 1.14
CA LEU A 147 -19.97 5.50 1.39
C LEU A 147 -19.41 6.86 0.91
N GLY A 148 -20.08 7.49 -0.05
CA GLY A 148 -19.71 8.78 -0.65
C GLY A 148 -19.94 9.97 0.26
N ALA A 149 -20.74 9.79 1.31
CA ALA A 149 -20.98 10.79 2.34
C ALA A 149 -20.01 10.70 3.54
N ILE A 150 -19.10 9.72 3.58
CA ILE A 150 -18.08 9.66 4.64
C ILE A 150 -17.09 10.82 4.51
N ARG A 151 -16.88 11.55 5.60
CA ARG A 151 -15.93 12.68 5.66
C ARG A 151 -14.91 12.44 6.75
N LEU A 152 -13.68 12.91 6.52
CA LEU A 152 -12.58 12.89 7.47
C LEU A 152 -12.08 14.31 7.66
N ASP A 153 -11.90 14.75 8.92
CA ASP A 153 -11.37 16.08 9.20
C ASP A 153 -9.97 16.24 8.60
N GLY A 154 -9.77 17.33 7.84
CA GLY A 154 -8.50 17.65 7.19
C GLY A 154 -8.15 16.81 5.96
N LEU A 155 -9.02 15.88 5.55
CA LEU A 155 -8.78 14.99 4.41
C LEU A 155 -9.93 15.04 3.40
N GLU A 156 -9.59 15.24 2.13
CA GLU A 156 -10.57 15.35 1.05
C GLU A 156 -10.81 13.98 0.39
N PRO A 157 -12.06 13.52 0.20
CA PRO A 157 -12.32 12.26 -0.48
C PRO A 157 -11.97 12.35 -1.97
N LEU A 158 -11.17 11.40 -2.47
CA LEU A 158 -10.90 11.26 -3.90
C LEU A 158 -12.06 10.52 -4.58
N VAL A 159 -13.10 11.27 -4.94
CA VAL A 159 -14.26 10.76 -5.68
C VAL A 159 -14.04 10.79 -7.21
N PRO A 160 -14.57 9.81 -7.98
CA PRO A 160 -14.44 9.68 -9.43
C PRO A 160 -14.83 10.93 -10.22
N GLY A 161 -15.78 11.73 -9.72
CA GLY A 161 -16.17 12.99 -10.36
C GLY A 161 -14.98 13.95 -10.48
N SER A 162 -14.18 14.08 -9.42
CA SER A 162 -12.97 14.92 -9.40
C SER A 162 -11.90 14.43 -10.39
N ILE A 163 -11.82 13.11 -10.59
CA ILE A 163 -10.89 12.47 -11.54
C ILE A 163 -11.38 12.70 -12.98
N ARG A 164 -12.68 12.55 -13.22
CA ARG A 164 -13.29 12.78 -14.53
C ARG A 164 -13.22 14.25 -14.94
N GLU A 165 -13.42 15.17 -14.02
CA GLU A 165 -13.27 16.62 -14.25
C GLU A 165 -11.81 17.00 -14.50
N ALA A 166 -10.87 16.49 -13.71
CA ALA A 166 -9.43 16.66 -13.95
C ALA A 166 -9.01 16.12 -15.33
N ARG A 167 -9.61 15.00 -15.76
CA ARG A 167 -9.40 14.40 -17.09
C ARG A 167 -10.07 15.18 -18.21
N MET A 168 -11.30 15.65 -18.06
CA MET A 168 -11.98 16.51 -19.05
C MET A 168 -11.19 17.81 -19.26
N ALA A 169 -10.64 18.39 -18.20
CA ALA A 169 -9.71 19.51 -18.29
C ALA A 169 -8.37 19.14 -18.97
N SER A 170 -8.05 17.85 -19.09
CA SER A 170 -6.86 17.32 -19.78
C SER A 170 -7.11 16.80 -21.18
N GLU A 171 -8.36 16.56 -21.55
CA GLU A 171 -8.78 16.06 -22.86
C GLU A 171 -8.95 17.15 -23.92
N GLU A 172 -8.69 18.43 -23.60
CA GLU A 172 -8.40 19.45 -24.63
C GLU A 172 -7.13 19.13 -25.46
N GLY A 173 -6.38 18.05 -25.14
CA GLY A 173 -5.14 17.68 -25.84
C GLY A 173 -5.02 16.27 -26.41
N VAL A 174 -5.68 15.23 -25.88
CA VAL A 174 -5.46 13.84 -26.35
C VAL A 174 -6.71 12.98 -26.15
N ALA A 175 -7.42 12.69 -27.24
CA ALA A 175 -8.47 11.68 -27.27
C ALA A 175 -7.84 10.28 -27.15
N GLY A 176 -7.97 9.63 -25.99
CA GLY A 176 -7.36 8.32 -25.77
C GLY A 176 -7.91 7.50 -24.61
N SER A 177 -8.56 6.38 -24.96
CA SER A 177 -8.82 5.18 -24.17
C SER A 177 -9.87 5.24 -23.04
N ALA A 178 -10.93 4.45 -23.24
CA ALA A 178 -12.01 4.15 -22.30
C ALA A 178 -11.61 3.17 -21.17
N HIS A 179 -10.33 2.78 -21.09
CA HIS A 179 -9.80 1.90 -20.04
C HIS A 179 -8.59 2.55 -19.40
N ASP A 180 -8.85 3.55 -18.56
CA ASP A 180 -7.83 4.05 -17.65
C ASP A 180 -7.82 3.16 -16.40
N PRO A 181 -6.72 2.41 -16.15
CA PRO A 181 -6.62 1.54 -14.97
C PRO A 181 -6.74 2.34 -13.67
N LEU A 182 -6.40 3.63 -13.66
CA LEU A 182 -6.56 4.48 -12.48
C LEU A 182 -8.04 4.73 -12.19
N VAL A 183 -8.88 4.93 -13.21
CA VAL A 183 -10.34 5.07 -13.01
C VAL A 183 -10.95 3.80 -12.43
N SER A 184 -10.43 2.62 -12.82
CA SER A 184 -10.84 1.35 -12.24
C SER A 184 -10.38 1.20 -10.78
N LEU A 185 -9.19 1.70 -10.44
CA LEU A 185 -8.66 1.70 -9.07
C LEU A 185 -9.39 2.68 -8.15
N PHE A 186 -9.83 3.82 -8.68
CA PHE A 186 -10.59 4.83 -7.96
C PHE A 186 -12.10 4.69 -8.14
N ARG A 187 -12.59 3.54 -8.60
CA ARG A 187 -14.02 3.31 -8.73
C ARG A 187 -14.65 3.32 -7.35
N PHE A 188 -15.18 4.48 -6.99
CA PHE A 188 -15.82 4.68 -5.70
C PHE A 188 -17.00 3.73 -5.62
N PRO A 189 -17.05 2.88 -4.59
CA PRO A 189 -18.15 1.95 -4.44
C PRO A 189 -19.41 2.76 -4.18
N GLN A 190 -20.30 2.77 -5.17
CA GLN A 190 -21.65 3.31 -5.06
C GLN A 190 -22.61 2.29 -4.43
N ALA A 191 -22.14 1.06 -4.23
CA ALA A 191 -22.91 0.05 -3.54
C ALA A 191 -22.86 0.32 -2.03
N PRO A 192 -23.99 0.19 -1.32
CA PRO A 192 -24.02 0.29 0.12
C PRO A 192 -23.26 -0.87 0.76
N LEU A 193 -22.69 -0.66 1.94
CA LEU A 193 -21.85 -1.64 2.63
C LEU A 193 -22.71 -2.52 3.55
N ARG A 194 -22.60 -3.84 3.41
CA ARG A 194 -23.41 -4.84 4.14
C ARG A 194 -22.59 -5.62 5.17
N GLU A 195 -23.26 -6.42 6.00
CA GLU A 195 -22.60 -7.28 6.99
C GLU A 195 -21.57 -8.21 6.33
N GLY A 196 -20.34 -8.24 6.87
CA GLY A 196 -19.25 -9.05 6.33
C GLY A 196 -18.48 -8.41 5.17
N GLU A 197 -18.92 -7.26 4.65
CA GLU A 197 -18.24 -6.57 3.57
C GLU A 197 -17.18 -5.59 4.08
N ALA A 198 -16.23 -5.27 3.20
CA ALA A 198 -15.24 -4.24 3.40
C ALA A 198 -15.05 -3.43 2.12
N CYS A 199 -14.74 -2.15 2.28
CA CYS A 199 -14.50 -1.20 1.21
C CYS A 199 -13.31 -0.31 1.58
N ASP A 200 -12.47 -0.02 0.59
CA ASP A 200 -11.43 0.98 0.70
C ASP A 200 -11.86 2.28 0.02
N LEU A 201 -11.70 3.38 0.74
CA LEU A 201 -11.89 4.75 0.26
C LEU A 201 -10.55 5.46 0.29
N ILE A 202 -10.24 6.24 -0.75
CA ILE A 202 -9.00 7.01 -0.80
C ILE A 202 -9.30 8.48 -0.52
N PHE A 203 -8.51 9.06 0.37
CA PHE A 203 -8.55 10.46 0.74
C PHE A 203 -7.23 11.14 0.40
N TRP A 204 -7.23 12.46 0.29
CA TRP A 204 -6.08 13.29 -0.02
C TRP A 204 -5.96 14.42 0.99
N GLY A 205 -4.79 14.57 1.61
CA GLY A 205 -4.56 15.67 2.54
C GLY A 205 -3.28 15.47 3.35
N ALA A 206 -3.02 16.43 4.24
CA ALA A 206 -1.86 16.38 5.12
C ALA A 206 -1.92 15.15 6.05
N GLN A 207 -0.77 14.76 6.60
CA GLN A 207 -0.73 13.72 7.61
C GLN A 207 -1.60 14.12 8.81
N PRO A 208 -2.57 13.29 9.22
CA PRO A 208 -3.37 13.63 10.38
C PRO A 208 -2.50 13.66 11.64
N GLU A 209 -2.69 14.68 12.47
CA GLU A 209 -2.04 14.79 13.77
C GLU A 209 -3.01 14.37 14.88
N GLY A 210 -2.57 13.49 15.78
CA GLY A 210 -3.39 13.07 16.92
C GLY A 210 -4.57 12.18 16.55
N SER A 211 -5.79 12.57 16.95
CA SER A 211 -7.04 11.86 16.67
C SER A 211 -7.68 12.35 15.37
N VAL A 212 -8.22 11.43 14.56
CA VAL A 212 -8.95 11.81 13.33
C VAL A 212 -10.43 11.67 13.57
N ARG A 213 -11.22 12.70 13.28
CA ARG A 213 -12.69 12.57 13.30
C ARG A 213 -13.19 12.15 11.93
N ALA A 214 -14.08 11.16 11.93
CA ALA A 214 -14.80 10.71 10.77
C ALA A 214 -16.30 10.93 10.97
N VAL A 215 -16.97 11.57 10.02
CA VAL A 215 -18.43 11.60 9.97
C VAL A 215 -18.88 10.44 9.11
N VAL A 216 -19.57 9.46 9.71
CA VAL A 216 -20.07 8.28 9.01
C VAL A 216 -21.60 8.28 8.98
N PRO A 217 -22.22 8.22 7.79
CA PRO A 217 -23.68 8.16 7.68
C PRO A 217 -24.29 7.04 8.51
N GLY A 218 -25.29 7.37 9.31
CA GLY A 218 -25.94 6.43 10.22
C GLY A 218 -25.16 6.13 11.51
N PHE A 219 -23.92 6.58 11.67
CA PHE A 219 -23.11 6.38 12.88
C PHE A 219 -22.69 7.69 13.56
N GLY A 220 -22.78 8.83 12.85
CA GLY A 220 -22.43 10.14 13.39
C GLY A 220 -20.93 10.38 13.41
N ASP A 221 -20.47 11.15 14.39
CA ASP A 221 -19.06 11.46 14.59
C ASP A 221 -18.33 10.28 15.26
N VAL A 222 -17.33 9.75 14.57
CA VAL A 222 -16.49 8.64 15.03
C VAL A 222 -15.06 9.13 15.16
N GLU A 223 -14.49 8.99 16.36
CA GLU A 223 -13.10 9.38 16.62
C GLU A 223 -12.16 8.18 16.39
N LEU A 224 -11.27 8.30 15.40
CA LEU A 224 -10.24 7.32 15.12
C LEU A 224 -8.99 7.63 15.94
N MET A 225 -8.57 6.63 16.72
CA MET A 225 -7.43 6.72 17.60
C MET A 225 -6.17 6.26 16.89
N ALA A 226 -5.08 7.01 17.08
CA ALA A 226 -3.76 6.62 16.58
C ALA A 226 -3.41 5.23 17.11
N LYS A 227 -3.12 4.30 16.20
CA LYS A 227 -2.65 2.97 16.53
C LYS A 227 -1.18 3.09 16.88
N ALA A 228 -0.88 3.51 18.11
CA ALA A 228 0.46 3.36 18.66
C ALA A 228 0.86 1.90 18.49
N ARG A 229 2.00 1.62 17.81
CA ARG A 229 2.50 0.27 17.53
C ARG A 229 2.12 -0.67 18.67
N ALA A 230 1.20 -1.59 18.39
CA ALA A 230 0.83 -2.65 19.30
C ALA A 230 2.00 -3.61 19.62
N ALA A 231 3.22 -3.28 19.18
CA ALA A 231 4.47 -3.91 19.60
C ALA A 231 4.83 -3.66 21.07
N ASN A 232 4.30 -2.61 21.73
CA ASN A 232 4.69 -2.30 23.13
C ASN A 232 3.72 -2.76 24.23
N ARG A 233 2.57 -3.37 23.91
CA ARG A 233 1.70 -3.95 24.97
C ARG A 233 1.95 -5.44 25.23
N SER A 234 2.42 -6.20 24.25
CA SER A 234 2.81 -7.61 24.43
C SER A 234 4.08 -7.78 25.27
N SER A 235 4.98 -6.79 25.29
CA SER A 235 6.19 -6.85 26.14
C SER A 235 5.89 -6.66 27.63
N SER A 236 4.79 -5.98 28.01
CA SER A 236 4.42 -5.80 29.42
C SER A 236 3.74 -7.03 30.04
N SER A 237 3.06 -7.86 29.24
CA SER A 237 2.49 -9.12 29.72
C SER A 237 3.55 -10.23 29.78
N ILE A 238 4.51 -10.26 28.84
CA ILE A 238 5.64 -11.20 28.88
C ILE A 238 6.61 -10.86 30.02
N ALA A 239 6.94 -9.59 30.25
CA ALA A 239 7.79 -9.19 31.38
C ALA A 239 7.16 -9.50 32.75
N ARG A 240 5.82 -9.51 32.86
CA ARG A 240 5.12 -9.96 34.08
C ARG A 240 5.05 -11.48 34.23
N LEU A 241 5.13 -12.23 33.13
CA LEU A 241 5.21 -13.68 33.16
C LEU A 241 6.60 -14.14 33.61
N ASP A 242 7.65 -13.47 33.13
CA ASP A 242 9.04 -13.80 33.48
C ASP A 242 9.37 -13.48 34.94
N ALA A 243 8.82 -12.37 35.49
CA ALA A 243 8.97 -12.02 36.90
C ALA A 243 8.30 -13.01 37.87
N ARG A 244 7.40 -13.89 37.39
CA ARG A 244 6.75 -14.94 38.21
C ARG A 244 7.36 -16.33 38.02
N GLY A 245 8.19 -16.56 37.00
CA GLY A 245 8.76 -17.88 36.69
C GLY A 245 10.07 -18.22 37.41
N GLY A 246 10.67 -17.29 38.15
CA GLY A 246 12.02 -17.44 38.72
C GLY A 246 12.12 -17.96 40.16
N ARG A 247 11.03 -18.37 40.81
CA ARG A 247 11.07 -18.96 42.16
C ARG A 247 10.20 -20.19 42.19
N ASP A 248 10.84 -21.34 41.97
CA ASP A 248 10.55 -22.65 42.57
C ASP A 248 11.19 -23.72 41.68
N LEU A 249 12.52 -23.72 41.58
CA LEU A 249 13.24 -24.95 41.28
C LEU A 249 13.44 -25.67 42.62
N PRO A 250 12.77 -26.80 42.88
CA PRO A 250 13.04 -27.60 44.07
C PRO A 250 14.46 -28.15 43.99
N ASP A 251 15.21 -28.00 45.09
CA ASP A 251 16.56 -28.55 45.26
C ASP A 251 16.58 -30.02 44.88
N ALA A 252 17.49 -30.36 43.96
CA ALA A 252 17.72 -31.74 43.54
C ALA A 252 18.14 -32.60 44.75
N PRO A 253 17.55 -33.79 44.94
CA PRO A 253 17.94 -34.66 46.04
C PRO A 253 19.36 -35.18 45.82
N ALA A 254 20.20 -34.97 46.84
CA ALA A 254 21.56 -35.48 46.91
C ALA A 254 21.60 -36.99 46.64
N ALA A 255 22.40 -37.38 45.65
CA ALA A 255 22.75 -38.77 45.40
C ALA A 255 23.44 -39.35 46.63
N ARG A 256 22.83 -40.35 47.26
CA ARG A 256 23.51 -41.18 48.27
C ARG A 256 24.42 -42.17 47.55
N GLU A 257 25.72 -41.99 47.76
CA GLU A 257 26.74 -43.01 47.56
C GLU A 257 26.39 -44.23 48.42
N GLY A 258 26.22 -45.38 47.76
CA GLY A 258 26.21 -46.69 48.41
C GLY A 258 27.61 -47.28 48.33
N GLU A 259 28.36 -47.16 49.42
CA GLU A 259 29.51 -48.00 49.74
C GLU A 259 29.03 -49.38 50.23
N ARG A 260 29.64 -50.43 49.64
CA ARG A 260 30.02 -51.74 50.20
C ARG A 260 28.99 -52.59 50.96
#